data_AF-A0A0M0LPU6-F1
#
_entry.id   AF-A0A0M0LPU6-F1
#
_cell.length_a   1.000
_cell.length_b   1.000
_cell.length_c   1.000
_cell.angle_alpha   90.00
_cell.angle_beta   90.00
_cell.angle_gamma   90.00
#
_symmetry.space_group_name_H-M   'P 1'
#
loop_
_entity.id
_entity.type
_entity.pdbx_description
1 polymer ?
#
loop_
_entity_poly.entity_id
_entity_poly.type
_entity_poly.pdbx_seq_one_letter_code
_entity_poly.pdbx_strand_id
1 'polypeptide(L)'
;MVDLAFAGLPPPMAILDQSHCTDAGEAHPDDISGTRRLMLKELSRLWSMGAWAAPFGPSNTLLVDDSPYKVVANPAHTAIHPTEWQGPTDPDPASHGALSPKGALRRVLAAVADAEDVRLAVGRLFAEEKAVEGFTRTSDCEILRALRERRPAWRPSMASVGSSSVVTSASPPPTTTQPQPLDADLGAALMRMLGIRNTS
;
A
#
# COMPACT_ATOMS: atom_id res chain seq x y z
N MET A 1 3.32 12.63 8.01
CA MET A 1 3.34 12.13 9.40
C MET A 1 3.16 10.62 9.30
N VAL A 2 4.10 9.83 9.83
CA VAL A 2 3.95 8.36 9.90
C VAL A 2 3.50 8.08 11.32
N ASP A 3 2.22 7.81 11.51
CA ASP A 3 1.67 7.48 12.82
C ASP A 3 1.56 5.96 12.92
N LEU A 4 2.52 5.34 13.61
CA LEU A 4 2.44 3.95 14.03
C LEU A 4 2.21 3.92 15.54
N ALA A 5 1.01 3.53 15.95
CA ALA A 5 0.71 3.22 17.35
C ALA A 5 -0.08 1.92 17.44
N PHE A 6 0.64 0.80 17.50
CA PHE A 6 0.11 -0.50 17.88
C PHE A 6 1.07 -1.14 18.89
N ALA A 7 0.57 -1.53 20.07
CA ALA A 7 1.34 -2.31 21.01
C ALA A 7 1.49 -3.75 20.49
N GLY A 8 2.69 -4.32 20.56
CA GLY A 8 2.91 -5.75 20.28
C GLY A 8 3.15 -6.15 18.82
N LEU A 9 3.30 -5.19 17.88
CA LEU A 9 3.81 -5.50 16.54
C LEU A 9 5.35 -5.42 16.51
N PRO A 10 6.02 -6.23 15.66
CA PRO A 10 7.42 -6.00 15.37
C PRO A 10 7.61 -4.58 14.81
N PRO A 11 8.78 -3.95 15.03
CA PRO A 11 9.05 -2.63 14.48
C PRO A 11 8.92 -2.65 12.95
N PRO A 12 8.51 -1.53 12.32
CA PRO A 12 8.47 -1.44 10.87
C PRO A 12 9.86 -1.70 10.29
N MET A 13 9.92 -2.38 9.14
CA MET A 13 11.20 -2.65 8.45
C MET A 13 11.92 -1.35 8.03
N ALA A 14 11.17 -0.28 7.80
CA ALA A 14 11.67 1.05 7.48
C ALA A 14 10.64 2.13 7.80
N ILE A 15 11.10 3.35 8.04
CA ILE A 15 10.27 4.56 8.10
C ILE A 15 10.70 5.46 6.94
N LEU A 16 9.80 5.67 5.99
CA LEU A 16 10.02 6.55 4.84
C LEU A 16 9.22 7.83 5.01
N ASP A 17 9.78 8.93 4.56
CA ASP A 17 9.19 10.26 4.65
C ASP A 17 9.03 10.91 3.26
N GLN A 18 8.71 12.21 3.25
CA GLN A 18 8.50 12.96 2.02
C GLN A 18 9.76 13.01 1.12
N SER A 19 10.97 12.90 1.68
CA SER A 19 12.22 12.91 0.88
C SER A 19 12.36 11.68 -0.03
N HIS A 20 11.61 10.61 0.28
CA HIS A 20 11.56 9.39 -0.51
C HIS A 20 10.51 9.45 -1.63
N CYS A 21 9.64 10.47 -1.63
CA CYS A 21 8.62 10.68 -2.65
C CYS A 21 9.19 11.44 -3.87
N THR A 22 8.44 11.42 -4.98
CA THR A 22 8.74 12.20 -6.18
C THR A 22 7.80 13.39 -6.27
N ASP A 23 8.34 14.60 -6.43
CA ASP A 23 7.54 15.78 -6.75
C ASP A 23 7.03 15.67 -8.20
N ALA A 24 5.70 15.65 -8.37
CA ALA A 24 5.06 15.55 -9.68
C ALA A 24 5.16 16.83 -10.54
N GLY A 25 5.77 17.89 -10.00
CA GLY A 25 5.89 19.19 -10.66
C GLY A 25 4.68 20.10 -10.49
N GLU A 26 3.70 19.70 -9.68
CA GLU A 26 2.37 20.31 -9.62
C GLU A 26 1.97 20.61 -8.17
N ALA A 27 1.24 21.71 -7.98
CA ALA A 27 0.62 22.01 -6.70
C ALA A 27 -0.63 21.14 -6.49
N HIS A 28 -0.92 20.82 -5.23
CA HIS A 28 -2.17 20.18 -4.86
C HIS A 28 -3.35 21.13 -5.16
N PRO A 29 -4.44 20.66 -5.79
CA PRO A 29 -5.54 21.54 -6.19
C PRO A 29 -6.19 22.29 -5.02
N ASP A 30 -6.31 21.65 -3.87
CA ASP A 30 -6.90 22.28 -2.67
C ASP A 30 -5.95 23.26 -1.94
N ASP A 31 -4.70 23.38 -2.38
CA ASP A 31 -3.76 24.33 -1.79
C ASP A 31 -3.67 25.62 -2.60
N ILE A 32 -4.44 26.61 -2.15
CA ILE A 32 -4.48 27.97 -2.72
C ILE A 32 -3.10 28.65 -2.67
N SER A 33 -2.25 28.31 -1.69
CA SER A 33 -0.91 28.89 -1.55
C SER A 33 0.11 28.31 -2.55
N GLY A 34 -0.19 27.15 -3.13
CA GLY A 34 0.69 26.43 -4.06
C GLY A 34 1.96 25.83 -3.42
N THR A 35 2.06 25.82 -2.09
CA THR A 35 3.22 25.31 -1.35
C THR A 35 3.21 23.79 -1.19
N ARG A 36 2.02 23.18 -1.13
CA ARG A 36 1.78 21.74 -1.06
C ARG A 36 1.89 21.14 -2.46
N ARG A 37 2.98 20.41 -2.66
CA ARG A 37 3.27 19.71 -3.92
C ARG A 37 2.55 18.36 -3.99
N LEU A 38 2.16 17.94 -5.19
CA LEU A 38 1.73 16.58 -5.46
C LEU A 38 2.93 15.64 -5.36
N MET A 39 3.00 14.90 -4.27
CA MET A 39 4.07 13.94 -4.00
C MET A 39 3.62 12.53 -4.37
N LEU A 40 4.38 11.87 -5.25
CA LEU A 40 4.16 10.49 -5.67
C LEU A 40 5.00 9.53 -4.82
N LYS A 41 4.40 8.39 -4.46
CA LYS A 41 5.02 7.29 -3.75
C LYS A 41 5.34 6.17 -4.74
N GLU A 42 6.57 6.14 -5.23
CA GLU A 42 7.04 5.16 -6.20
C GLU A 42 7.62 3.91 -5.51
N LEU A 43 6.95 2.77 -5.65
CA LEU A 43 7.42 1.48 -5.14
C LEU A 43 8.73 1.02 -5.81
N SER A 44 9.00 1.45 -7.04
CA SER A 44 10.27 1.21 -7.71
C SER A 44 11.48 1.74 -6.93
N ARG A 45 11.31 2.86 -6.21
CA ARG A 45 12.34 3.38 -5.29
C ARG A 45 12.55 2.43 -4.12
N LEU A 46 11.47 1.91 -3.53
CA LEU A 46 11.54 0.88 -2.50
C LEU A 46 12.29 -0.36 -2.99
N TRP A 47 11.96 -0.85 -4.18
CA TRP A 47 12.62 -2.00 -4.81
C TRP A 47 14.05 -1.72 -5.30
N SER A 48 14.54 -0.49 -5.14
CA SER A 48 15.94 -0.14 -5.46
C SER A 48 16.74 0.20 -4.20
N MET A 49 16.11 0.21 -3.03
CA MET A 49 16.73 0.62 -1.77
C MET A 49 17.32 -0.59 -1.01
N GLY A 50 18.64 -0.75 -1.08
CA GLY A 50 19.42 -1.60 -0.18
C GLY A 50 18.85 -3.01 0.02
N ALA A 51 18.56 -3.36 1.27
CA ALA A 51 18.05 -4.69 1.66
C ALA A 51 16.67 -5.04 1.08
N TRP A 52 15.94 -4.08 0.51
CA TRP A 52 14.60 -4.25 -0.04
C TRP A 52 14.60 -4.49 -1.55
N ALA A 53 15.75 -4.37 -2.20
CA ALA A 53 15.86 -4.49 -3.65
C ALA A 53 15.73 -5.93 -4.19
N ALA A 54 16.06 -6.92 -3.36
CA ALA A 54 16.00 -8.33 -3.75
C ALA A 54 14.69 -9.06 -3.37
N PRO A 55 14.09 -8.85 -2.17
CA PRO A 55 12.89 -9.60 -1.80
C PRO A 55 11.59 -9.00 -2.31
N PHE A 56 11.54 -7.73 -2.71
CA PHE A 56 10.30 -7.04 -3.05
C PHE A 56 10.24 -6.59 -4.52
N GLY A 57 9.04 -6.70 -5.09
CA GLY A 57 8.72 -6.28 -6.45
C GLY A 57 7.20 -6.14 -6.66
N PRO A 58 6.77 -5.93 -7.92
CA PRO A 58 5.37 -5.69 -8.23
C PRO A 58 4.42 -6.82 -7.81
N SER A 59 4.89 -8.07 -7.79
CA SER A 59 4.04 -9.23 -7.49
C SER A 59 3.82 -9.45 -5.99
N ASN A 60 4.61 -8.84 -5.11
CA ASN A 60 4.55 -9.09 -3.67
C ASN A 60 4.60 -7.82 -2.80
N THR A 61 4.42 -6.65 -3.42
CA THR A 61 4.36 -5.37 -2.72
C THR A 61 3.00 -4.72 -2.93
N LEU A 62 2.34 -4.35 -1.84
CA LEU A 62 1.10 -3.58 -1.84
C LEU A 62 1.31 -2.24 -1.15
N LEU A 63 0.89 -1.14 -1.80
CA LEU A 63 0.83 0.18 -1.20
C LEU A 63 -0.59 0.50 -0.72
N VAL A 64 -0.75 0.80 0.56
CA VAL A 64 -2.03 1.26 1.13
C VAL A 64 -1.90 2.76 1.39
N ASP A 65 -2.70 3.56 0.70
CA ASP A 65 -2.73 5.01 0.85
C ASP A 65 -4.12 5.55 0.48
N ASP A 66 -4.68 6.40 1.32
CA ASP A 66 -6.01 7.02 1.13
C ASP A 66 -6.11 7.93 -0.09
N SER A 67 -4.97 8.34 -0.66
CA SER A 67 -4.90 9.35 -1.72
C SER A 67 -4.50 8.70 -3.04
N PRO A 68 -5.45 8.43 -3.96
CA PRO A 68 -5.15 7.65 -5.16
C PRO A 68 -4.14 8.31 -6.10
N TYR A 69 -4.02 9.65 -6.07
CA TYR A 69 -3.03 10.34 -6.89
C TYR A 69 -1.59 9.98 -6.52
N LYS A 70 -1.31 9.64 -5.25
CA LYS A 70 0.06 9.38 -4.78
C LYS A 70 0.65 8.13 -5.43
N VAL A 71 -0.17 7.20 -5.92
CA VAL A 71 0.29 5.89 -6.37
C VAL A 71 0.36 5.75 -7.89
N VAL A 72 -0.03 6.78 -8.64
CA VAL A 72 -0.27 6.71 -10.10
C VAL A 72 0.98 6.34 -10.93
N ALA A 73 2.17 6.43 -10.34
CA ALA A 73 3.43 6.02 -10.96
C ALA A 73 3.76 4.52 -10.81
N ASN A 74 2.93 3.77 -10.07
CA ASN A 74 3.15 2.35 -9.82
C ASN A 74 2.42 1.47 -10.85
N PRO A 75 2.86 0.21 -11.03
CA PRO A 75 2.13 -0.75 -11.85
C PRO A 75 0.67 -0.90 -11.42
N ALA A 76 -0.21 -1.28 -12.36
CA ALA A 76 -1.61 -1.52 -12.05
C ALA A 76 -1.76 -2.56 -10.93
N HIS A 77 -2.73 -2.32 -10.05
CA HIS A 77 -3.11 -3.22 -8.97
C HIS A 77 -2.02 -3.46 -7.90
N THR A 78 -1.01 -2.59 -7.77
CA THR A 78 -0.05 -2.63 -6.64
C THR A 78 -0.43 -1.69 -5.50
N ALA A 79 -1.64 -1.12 -5.52
CA ALA A 79 -2.11 -0.19 -4.51
C ALA A 79 -3.61 -0.29 -4.28
N ILE A 80 -4.04 0.07 -3.07
CA ILE A 80 -5.45 0.20 -2.66
C ILE A 80 -5.66 1.51 -1.89
N HIS A 81 -6.86 2.07 -2.00
CA HIS A 81 -7.21 3.38 -1.45
C HIS A 81 -8.41 3.29 -0.52
N PRO A 82 -8.22 2.92 0.76
CA PRO A 82 -9.32 2.95 1.72
C PRO A 82 -9.82 4.38 1.89
N THR A 83 -11.09 4.54 2.28
CA THR A 83 -11.65 5.83 2.70
C THR A 83 -10.76 6.48 3.76
N GLU A 84 -10.51 7.78 3.60
CA GLU A 84 -9.76 8.57 4.57
C GLU A 84 -10.42 8.50 5.96
N TRP A 85 -9.59 8.37 6.98
CA TRP A 85 -10.05 8.41 8.36
C TRP A 85 -10.20 9.86 8.83
N GLN A 86 -11.43 10.32 9.05
CA GLN A 86 -11.69 11.69 9.50
C GLN A 86 -11.71 11.84 11.03
N GLY A 87 -11.31 10.80 11.77
CA GLY A 87 -11.24 10.83 13.22
C GLY A 87 -12.53 10.36 13.92
N PRO A 88 -12.52 10.33 15.26
CA PRO A 88 -13.59 9.74 16.07
C PRO A 88 -14.93 10.48 16.00
N THR A 89 -14.95 11.69 15.44
CA THR A 89 -16.16 12.50 15.25
C THR A 89 -16.77 12.36 13.86
N ASP A 90 -16.18 11.54 12.99
CA ASP A 90 -16.71 11.28 11.66
C ASP A 90 -18.14 10.69 11.75
N PRO A 91 -19.15 11.31 11.12
CA PRO A 91 -20.51 10.80 11.16
C PRO A 91 -20.72 9.51 10.35
N ASP A 92 -19.82 9.16 9.42
CA ASP A 92 -19.94 7.95 8.59
C ASP A 92 -19.39 6.71 9.32
N PRO A 93 -20.23 5.78 9.79
CA PRO A 93 -19.78 4.58 10.49
C PRO A 93 -18.87 3.67 9.65
N ALA A 94 -18.94 3.77 8.32
CA ALA A 94 -18.13 2.96 7.41
C ALA A 94 -16.63 3.32 7.50
N SER A 95 -16.29 4.57 7.86
CA SER A 95 -14.89 5.02 7.99
C SER A 95 -14.19 4.51 9.27
N HIS A 96 -14.95 4.20 10.32
CA HIS A 96 -14.43 3.73 11.62
C HIS A 96 -14.07 2.24 11.62
N GLY A 97 -14.70 1.47 10.73
CA GLY A 97 -14.69 0.01 10.80
C GLY A 97 -13.64 -0.68 9.92
N ALA A 98 -12.91 0.04 9.07
CA ALA A 98 -12.06 -0.57 8.03
C ALA A 98 -10.98 -1.52 8.58
N LEU A 99 -10.41 -1.17 9.75
CA LEU A 99 -9.39 -1.96 10.46
C LEU A 99 -9.96 -2.90 11.53
N SER A 100 -11.28 -2.96 11.71
CA SER A 100 -11.92 -3.89 12.66
C SER A 100 -11.74 -5.35 12.22
N PRO A 101 -11.98 -6.36 13.08
CA PRO A 101 -11.87 -7.77 12.72
C PRO A 101 -12.66 -8.18 11.47
N LYS A 102 -13.79 -7.50 11.20
CA LYS A 102 -14.62 -7.70 9.99
C LYS A 102 -14.53 -6.52 9.03
N GLY A 103 -13.50 -5.68 9.17
CA GLY A 103 -13.31 -4.49 8.36
C GLY A 103 -12.89 -4.81 6.94
N ALA A 104 -13.26 -3.95 5.99
CA ALA A 104 -12.96 -4.15 4.58
C ALA A 104 -11.45 -4.21 4.29
N LEU A 105 -10.65 -3.38 4.96
CA LEU A 105 -9.19 -3.38 4.80
C LEU A 105 -8.54 -4.68 5.31
N ARG A 106 -9.00 -5.23 6.44
CA ARG A 106 -8.51 -6.55 6.89
C ARG A 106 -8.82 -7.66 5.89
N ARG A 107 -10.01 -7.67 5.29
CA ARG A 107 -10.38 -8.67 4.27
C ARG A 107 -9.49 -8.59 3.04
N VAL A 108 -9.24 -7.37 2.55
CA VAL A 108 -8.35 -7.16 1.39
C VAL A 108 -6.93 -7.61 1.71
N LEU A 109 -6.39 -7.23 2.88
CA LEU A 109 -5.04 -7.63 3.29
C LEU A 109 -4.91 -9.15 3.45
N ALA A 110 -5.93 -9.83 3.99
CA ALA A 110 -5.93 -11.28 4.09
C ALA A 110 -5.91 -11.96 2.71
N ALA A 111 -6.75 -11.50 1.78
CA ALA A 111 -6.79 -12.01 0.41
C ALA A 111 -5.46 -11.78 -0.33
N VAL A 112 -4.79 -10.66 -0.07
CA VAL A 112 -3.48 -10.34 -0.65
C VAL A 112 -2.36 -11.17 0.00
N ALA A 113 -2.42 -11.41 1.31
CA ALA A 113 -1.41 -12.18 2.04
C ALA A 113 -1.32 -13.64 1.58
N ASP A 114 -2.45 -14.23 1.18
CA ASP A 114 -2.52 -15.61 0.68
C ASP A 114 -2.26 -15.71 -0.84
N ALA A 115 -2.04 -14.59 -1.54
CA ALA A 115 -1.87 -14.57 -2.98
C ALA A 115 -0.41 -14.75 -3.43
N GLU A 116 -0.21 -15.51 -4.51
CA GLU A 116 1.09 -15.61 -5.19
C GLU A 116 1.49 -14.30 -5.89
N ASP A 117 0.50 -13.54 -6.36
CA ASP A 117 0.69 -12.23 -6.98
C ASP A 117 -0.37 -11.24 -6.48
N VAL A 118 0.09 -10.21 -5.77
CA VAL A 118 -0.70 -9.10 -5.22
C VAL A 118 -1.58 -8.47 -6.30
N ARG A 119 -1.06 -8.28 -7.52
CA ARG A 119 -1.77 -7.58 -8.60
C ARG A 119 -2.96 -8.36 -9.11
N LEU A 120 -2.85 -9.69 -9.11
CA LEU A 120 -3.96 -10.57 -9.49
C LEU A 120 -5.03 -10.58 -8.40
N ALA A 121 -4.63 -10.63 -7.13
CA ALA A 121 -5.57 -10.58 -6.01
C ALA A 121 -6.34 -9.25 -5.97
N VAL A 122 -5.62 -8.12 -6.03
CA VAL A 122 -6.22 -6.79 -6.09
C VAL A 122 -7.09 -6.66 -7.35
N GLY A 123 -6.62 -7.06 -8.53
CA GLY A 123 -7.42 -7.01 -9.75
C GLY A 123 -8.74 -7.77 -9.65
N ARG A 124 -8.76 -8.96 -9.03
CA ARG A 124 -9.98 -9.74 -8.78
C ARG A 124 -10.91 -9.04 -7.80
N LEU A 125 -10.39 -8.54 -6.68
CA LEU A 125 -11.17 -7.80 -5.68
C LEU A 125 -11.85 -6.56 -6.28
N PHE A 126 -11.16 -5.83 -7.16
CA PHE A 126 -11.74 -4.65 -7.80
C PHE A 126 -12.71 -4.98 -8.93
N ALA A 127 -12.59 -6.17 -9.54
CA ALA A 127 -13.59 -6.68 -10.49
C ALA A 127 -14.88 -7.15 -9.78
N GLU A 128 -14.75 -7.63 -8.54
CA GLU A 128 -15.87 -8.05 -7.69
C GLU A 128 -16.40 -6.85 -6.88
N GLU A 129 -17.39 -6.12 -7.40
CA GLU A 129 -17.90 -4.84 -6.84
C GLU A 129 -18.20 -4.86 -5.32
N LYS A 130 -18.51 -6.01 -4.72
CA LYS A 130 -18.76 -6.15 -3.28
C LYS A 130 -17.52 -6.04 -2.38
N ALA A 131 -16.31 -6.26 -2.90
CA ALA A 131 -15.09 -6.25 -2.08
C ALA A 131 -14.45 -4.86 -1.94
N VAL A 132 -14.94 -3.88 -2.71
CA VAL A 132 -14.40 -2.50 -2.80
C VAL A 132 -15.27 -1.45 -2.11
N GLU A 133 -16.29 -1.85 -1.35
CA GLU A 133 -17.01 -0.90 -0.49
C GLU A 133 -16.03 -0.26 0.51
N GLY A 134 -15.96 1.08 0.52
CA GLY A 134 -14.97 1.84 1.28
C GLY A 134 -13.58 1.95 0.63
N PHE A 135 -13.46 1.66 -0.67
CA PHE A 135 -12.24 1.86 -1.45
C PHE A 135 -12.46 2.70 -2.71
N THR A 136 -11.57 3.66 -2.94
CA THR A 136 -11.55 4.49 -4.15
C THR A 136 -10.70 3.83 -5.23
N ARG A 137 -11.16 3.84 -6.49
CA ARG A 137 -10.31 3.41 -7.61
C ARG A 137 -9.39 4.54 -8.03
N THR A 138 -8.18 4.21 -8.50
CA THR A 138 -7.27 5.23 -9.06
C THR A 138 -7.87 5.94 -10.28
N SER A 139 -8.73 5.26 -11.04
CA SER A 139 -9.49 5.85 -12.16
C SER A 139 -10.44 6.97 -11.74
N ASP A 140 -10.93 6.90 -10.50
CA ASP A 140 -11.99 7.78 -9.98
C ASP A 140 -11.39 8.98 -9.24
N CYS A 141 -10.06 9.13 -9.29
CA CYS A 141 -9.35 10.20 -8.61
C CYS A 141 -9.55 11.55 -9.32
N GLU A 142 -10.31 12.45 -8.69
CA GLU A 142 -10.60 13.78 -9.21
C GLU A 142 -9.35 14.64 -9.41
N ILE A 143 -8.36 14.52 -8.50
CA ILE A 143 -7.08 15.24 -8.61
C ILE A 143 -6.34 14.83 -9.90
N LEU A 144 -6.28 13.53 -10.19
CA LEU A 144 -5.64 13.04 -11.41
C LEU A 144 -6.43 13.43 -12.66
N ARG A 145 -7.77 13.42 -12.57
CA ARG A 145 -8.64 13.87 -13.64
C ARG A 145 -8.39 15.34 -13.98
N ALA A 146 -8.47 16.23 -12.99
CA ALA A 146 -8.23 17.65 -13.15
C ALA A 146 -6.82 17.96 -13.65
N LEU A 147 -5.81 17.22 -13.17
CA LEU A 147 -4.43 17.37 -13.65
C LEU A 147 -4.31 17.00 -15.14
N ARG A 148 -4.92 15.89 -15.56
CA ARG A 148 -4.90 15.46 -16.98
C ARG A 148 -5.67 16.40 -17.89
N GLU A 149 -6.77 16.99 -17.41
CA GLU A 149 -7.52 18.02 -18.14
C GLU A 149 -6.69 19.29 -18.33
N ARG A 150 -5.98 19.75 -17.28
CA ARG A 150 -5.09 20.92 -17.36
C ARG A 150 -3.80 20.66 -18.15
N ARG A 151 -3.24 19.45 -18.06
CA ARG A 151 -1.97 19.05 -18.70
C ARG A 151 -2.11 17.66 -19.33
N PRO A 152 -2.70 17.55 -20.54
CA PRO A 152 -2.91 16.27 -21.22
C PRO A 152 -1.63 15.47 -21.50
N ALA A 153 -0.49 16.17 -21.62
CA ALA A 153 0.82 15.58 -21.82
C ALA A 153 1.49 15.08 -20.53
N TRP A 154 0.94 15.41 -19.35
CA TRP A 154 1.52 14.94 -18.09
C TRP A 154 1.45 13.43 -18.00
N ARG A 155 2.56 12.82 -17.58
CA ARG A 155 2.69 11.39 -17.33
C ARG A 155 3.46 11.21 -16.03
N PRO A 156 3.04 10.28 -15.16
CA PRO A 156 3.91 9.88 -14.07
C PRO A 156 5.18 9.23 -14.63
N SER A 157 6.31 9.44 -13.96
CA SER A 157 7.55 8.72 -14.25
C SER A 157 7.32 7.23 -13.99
N MET A 158 7.11 6.44 -15.04
CA MET A 158 7.13 4.99 -14.90
C MET A 158 8.58 4.53 -14.96
N ALA A 159 9.13 4.08 -13.83
CA ALA A 159 10.38 3.34 -13.87
C ALA A 159 10.15 2.06 -14.69
N SER A 160 10.99 1.82 -15.70
CA SER A 160 10.97 0.55 -16.45
C SER A 160 11.32 -0.58 -15.48
N VAL A 161 10.33 -1.37 -15.06
CA VAL A 161 10.60 -2.60 -14.34
C VAL A 161 11.24 -3.56 -15.36
N GLY A 162 12.55 -3.76 -15.25
CA GLY A 162 13.25 -4.75 -16.07
C GLY A 162 12.60 -6.11 -15.90
N SER A 163 12.42 -6.85 -16.99
CA SER A 163 11.95 -8.24 -16.97
C SER A 163 12.92 -9.09 -16.16
N SER A 164 12.69 -9.24 -14.86
CA SER A 164 13.52 -10.10 -14.02
C SER A 164 13.09 -11.55 -14.23
N SER A 165 13.98 -12.32 -14.86
CA SER A 165 13.85 -13.77 -14.96
C SER A 165 14.06 -14.37 -13.57
N VAL A 166 13.20 -15.32 -13.22
CA VAL A 166 13.21 -16.05 -11.95
C VAL A 166 14.58 -16.69 -11.72
N VAL A 167 15.26 -16.31 -10.64
CA VAL A 167 16.39 -17.05 -10.09
C VAL A 167 15.99 -17.57 -8.71
N THR A 168 15.73 -18.87 -8.63
CA THR A 168 15.54 -19.62 -7.39
C THR A 168 16.90 -19.88 -6.73
N SER A 169 17.15 -19.30 -5.55
CA SER A 169 18.02 -19.94 -4.57
C SER A 169 17.59 -19.57 -3.16
N ALA A 170 17.22 -20.58 -2.36
CA ALA A 170 16.78 -20.45 -0.99
C ALA A 170 17.95 -20.66 -0.02
N SER A 171 18.02 -19.82 1.03
CA SER A 171 18.77 -20.10 2.27
C SER A 171 17.98 -19.55 3.48
N PRO A 172 18.00 -20.21 4.65
CA PRO A 172 17.12 -19.89 5.78
C PRO A 172 17.73 -18.84 6.74
N PRO A 173 16.91 -18.05 7.47
CA PRO A 173 17.36 -17.19 8.56
C PRO A 173 17.25 -17.85 9.95
N PRO A 174 17.90 -17.30 10.99
CA PRO A 174 18.06 -17.93 12.29
C PRO A 174 16.92 -17.64 13.28
N THR A 175 16.75 -18.56 14.23
CA THR A 175 15.75 -18.58 15.30
C THR A 175 16.01 -17.55 16.41
N THR A 176 14.99 -16.83 16.89
CA THR A 176 14.86 -16.38 18.31
C THR A 176 13.42 -15.94 18.66
N THR A 177 12.92 -16.55 19.73
CA THR A 177 11.95 -16.20 20.81
C THR A 177 10.72 -15.29 20.56
N GLN A 178 9.56 -15.88 20.91
CA GLN A 178 8.19 -15.33 20.91
C GLN A 178 7.84 -14.44 22.12
N PRO A 179 6.99 -13.41 21.93
CA PRO A 179 5.98 -12.99 22.89
C PRO A 179 4.53 -13.28 22.44
N GLN A 180 3.65 -13.41 23.43
CA GLN A 180 2.24 -13.85 23.42
C GLN A 180 1.25 -12.90 22.69
N PRO A 181 0.02 -13.37 22.36
CA PRO A 181 -0.63 -13.04 21.08
C PRO A 181 -1.55 -11.80 21.08
N LEU A 182 -1.49 -11.06 19.97
CA LEU A 182 -2.63 -10.31 19.45
C LEU A 182 -3.54 -11.25 18.63
N ASP A 183 -4.83 -10.93 18.68
CA ASP A 183 -5.96 -11.54 17.94
C ASP A 183 -5.51 -12.43 16.77
N ALA A 184 -5.63 -13.74 16.97
CA ALA A 184 -4.87 -14.78 16.28
C ALA A 184 -4.95 -14.73 14.75
N ASP A 185 -5.98 -14.11 14.20
CA ASP A 185 -6.21 -13.98 12.76
C ASP A 185 -5.35 -12.91 12.09
N LEU A 186 -5.22 -11.72 12.70
CA LEU A 186 -4.42 -10.63 12.12
C LEU A 186 -2.93 -10.86 12.33
N GLY A 187 -2.56 -11.38 13.51
CA GLY A 187 -1.20 -11.78 13.81
C GLY A 187 -0.70 -12.85 12.83
N ALA A 188 -1.49 -13.88 12.57
CA ALA A 188 -1.14 -14.92 11.61
C ALA A 188 -1.01 -14.40 10.17
N ALA A 189 -1.92 -13.52 9.71
CA ALA A 189 -1.85 -12.94 8.38
C ALA A 189 -0.60 -12.07 8.17
N LEU A 190 -0.25 -11.21 9.13
CA LEU A 190 0.96 -10.39 9.08
C LEU A 190 2.23 -11.24 9.18
N MET A 191 2.25 -12.26 10.03
CA MET A 191 3.39 -13.17 10.17
C MET A 191 3.62 -13.99 8.90
N ARG A 192 2.55 -14.39 8.17
CA ARG A 192 2.67 -15.02 6.84
C ARG A 192 3.25 -14.07 5.80
N MET A 193 2.79 -12.81 5.75
CA MET A 193 3.36 -11.80 4.85
C MET A 193 4.85 -11.51 5.12
N LEU A 194 5.28 -11.64 6.38
CA LEU A 194 6.67 -11.46 6.80
C LEU A 194 7.50 -12.75 6.74
N GLY A 195 6.94 -13.87 6.26
CA GLY A 195 7.64 -15.15 6.13
C GLY A 195 7.94 -15.87 7.45
N ILE A 196 7.29 -15.50 8.55
CA ILE A 196 7.48 -16.08 9.88
C ILE A 196 6.47 -17.21 10.09
N ARG A 197 6.94 -18.47 10.06
CA ARG A 197 6.09 -19.64 10.34
C ARG A 197 5.92 -19.83 11.86
N ASN A 198 4.67 -20.03 12.29
CA ASN A 198 4.34 -20.41 13.66
C ASN A 198 4.64 -21.91 13.83
N THR A 199 5.64 -22.25 14.64
CA THR A 199 5.82 -23.63 15.12
C THR A 199 5.14 -23.76 16.47
N SER A 200 4.25 -24.75 16.56
CA SER A 200 3.50 -25.15 17.76
C SER A 200 4.37 -25.35 18.99
#